data_AF-A0A840DXK5-F1
#
_entry.id   AF-A0A840DXK5-F1
#
_cell.length_a   1.000
_cell.length_b   1.000
_cell.length_c   1.000
_cell.angle_alpha   90.00
_cell.angle_beta   90.00
_cell.angle_gamma   90.00
#
_symmetry.space_group_name_H-M   'P 1'
#
loop_
_entity.id
_entity.type
_entity.pdbx_description
1 polymer ?
#
loop_
_entity_poly.entity_id
_entity_poly.type
_entity_poly.pdbx_seq_one_letter_code
_entity_poly.pdbx_strand_id
1 'polypeptide(L)' 'MVSAKDKTIWCPNLLLRSSNMNMRYRNPDNDPHDLWKSGDLSVKRIIPKDIYEIIILFGHKIMPPNARS' A
#
# COMPACT_ATOMS: atom_id res chain seq x y z
N MET A 1 11.78 11.41 20.69
CA MET A 1 13.11 11.65 20.08
C MET A 1 13.87 10.34 20.15
N VAL A 2 14.36 9.82 19.02
CA VAL A 2 15.19 8.61 18.99
C VAL A 2 16.64 9.06 18.86
N SER A 3 17.49 8.60 19.77
CA SER A 3 18.91 8.94 19.80
C SER A 3 19.74 7.66 19.80
N ALA A 4 20.83 7.66 19.04
CA ALA A 4 21.81 6.57 19.00
C ALA A 4 23.20 7.13 19.33
N LYS A 5 24.03 6.32 20.00
CA LYS A 5 25.39 6.73 20.39
C LYS A 5 26.29 6.93 19.17
N ASP A 6 26.24 6.01 18.21
CA ASP A 6 26.95 6.08 16.94
C ASP A 6 25.98 5.82 15.77
N LYS A 7 25.79 6.83 14.92
CA LYS A 7 24.85 6.76 13.78
C LYS A 7 25.25 5.71 12.74
N THR A 8 26.54 5.38 12.65
CA THR A 8 27.08 4.41 11.68
C THR A 8 26.83 2.96 12.06
N ILE A 9 26.68 2.67 13.36
CA ILE A 9 26.43 1.32 13.90
C ILE A 9 24.94 1.07 14.06
N TRP A 10 24.16 2.12 14.28
CA TRP A 10 22.73 1.99 14.52
C TRP A 10 21.99 1.47 13.29
N CYS A 11 21.32 0.33 13.45
CA CYS A 11 20.38 -0.23 12.51
C CYS A 11 19.07 -0.56 13.25
N PRO A 12 17.90 -0.34 12.65
CA PRO A 12 16.64 -0.79 13.23
C PRO A 12 16.59 -2.32 13.25
N ASN A 13 16.18 -2.90 14.38
CA ASN A 13 15.88 -4.34 14.47
C ASN A 13 14.56 -4.62 13.75
N LEU A 14 14.63 -5.01 12.48
CA LEU A 14 13.47 -5.36 11.69
C LEU A 14 12.85 -6.67 12.18
N LEU A 15 11.52 -6.70 12.27
CA LEU A 15 10.79 -7.94 12.53
C LEU A 15 10.87 -8.85 11.31
N LEU A 16 11.30 -10.10 11.52
CA LEU A 16 11.31 -11.11 10.47
C LEU A 16 9.88 -11.42 10.02
N ARG A 17 9.69 -11.58 8.71
CA ARG A 17 8.40 -12.00 8.15
C ARG A 17 8.15 -13.46 8.49
N SER A 18 7.01 -13.75 9.09
CA SER A 18 6.58 -15.13 9.36
C SER A 18 5.95 -15.78 8.12
N SER A 19 5.92 -17.12 8.08
CA SER A 19 5.23 -17.89 7.03
C SER A 19 3.76 -17.50 6.90
N ASN A 20 3.07 -17.27 8.02
CA ASN A 20 1.68 -16.82 8.04
C ASN A 20 1.47 -15.43 7.40
N MET A 21 2.46 -14.53 7.49
CA MET A 21 2.40 -13.24 6.80
C MET A 21 2.56 -13.38 5.28
N ASN A 22 3.42 -14.30 4.83
CA ASN A 22 3.64 -14.55 3.41
C ASN A 22 2.44 -15.23 2.74
N MET A 23 1.74 -16.13 3.44
CA MET A 23 0.50 -16.76 2.96
C MET A 23 -0.63 -15.79 2.58
N ARG A 24 -0.55 -14.51 2.98
CA ARG A 24 -1.55 -13.49 2.66
C ARG A 24 -1.40 -12.88 1.26
N TYR A 25 -0.29 -13.14 0.57
CA TYR A 25 0.00 -12.63 -0.77
C TYR A 25 -0.31 -13.72 -1.79
N ARG A 26 -0.97 -13.36 -2.90
CA ARG A 26 -1.42 -14.28 -3.96
C ARG A 26 -1.27 -13.59 -5.31
N ASN A 27 -0.97 -14.37 -6.34
CA ASN A 27 -0.91 -13.88 -7.72
C ASN A 27 -2.03 -14.53 -8.54
N PRO A 28 -3.26 -13.99 -8.51
CA PRO A 28 -4.40 -14.56 -9.22
C PRO A 28 -4.34 -14.33 -10.74
N ASP A 29 -3.57 -13.36 -11.21
CA ASP A 29 -3.49 -12.89 -12.60
C ASP A 29 -2.20 -13.30 -13.33
N ASN A 30 -1.35 -14.11 -12.71
CA ASN A 30 -0.05 -14.55 -13.24
C ASN A 30 0.89 -13.39 -13.60
N ASP A 31 0.89 -12.34 -12.79
CA ASP A 31 1.82 -11.21 -12.93
C ASP A 31 3.29 -11.68 -12.85
N PRO A 32 4.19 -11.19 -13.72
CA PRO A 32 5.60 -11.62 -13.74
C PRO A 32 6.42 -11.12 -12.54
N HIS A 33 5.88 -10.22 -11.71
CA HIS A 33 6.54 -9.59 -10.56
C HIS A 33 6.23 -10.28 -9.21
N ASP A 34 5.87 -11.56 -9.23
CA ASP A 34 5.60 -12.43 -8.06
C ASP A 34 4.24 -12.19 -7.34
N LEU A 35 4.14 -12.68 -6.10
CA LEU A 35 2.95 -12.62 -5.26
C LEU A 35 2.65 -11.20 -4.81
N TRP A 36 1.46 -10.71 -5.11
CA TRP A 36 1.00 -9.39 -4.70
C TRP A 36 -0.23 -9.48 -3.79
N LYS A 37 -0.68 -8.32 -3.31
CA LYS A 37 -1.92 -8.19 -2.56
C LYS A 37 -2.48 -6.80 -2.79
N SER A 38 -3.76 -6.68 -3.11
CA SER A 38 -4.42 -5.38 -3.19
C SER A 38 -4.26 -4.61 -1.87
N GLY A 39 -3.73 -3.40 -1.98
CA GLY A 39 -3.74 -2.40 -0.91
C GLY A 39 -4.96 -1.49 -1.01
N ASP A 40 -5.13 -0.64 -0.01
CA ASP A 40 -6.11 0.44 -0.07
C ASP A 40 -5.68 1.50 -1.08
N LEU A 41 -6.65 2.02 -1.85
CA LEU A 41 -6.43 3.07 -2.85
C LEU A 41 -6.64 4.49 -2.30
N SER A 42 -7.13 4.62 -1.06
CA SER A 42 -7.48 5.91 -0.44
C SER A 42 -6.64 6.17 0.81
N VAL A 43 -6.31 7.43 1.05
CA VAL A 43 -5.68 7.89 2.30
C VAL A 43 -6.72 8.42 3.29
N LYS A 44 -6.37 8.49 4.58
CA LYS A 44 -7.28 8.98 5.64
C LYS A 44 -7.72 10.44 5.43
N ARG A 45 -6.83 11.30 4.94
CA ARG A 45 -7.11 12.73 4.77
C ARG A 45 -7.86 12.95 3.46
N ILE A 46 -9.02 13.59 3.55
CA ILE A 46 -9.78 14.04 2.39
C ILE A 46 -9.29 15.43 2.00
N ILE A 47 -8.86 15.59 0.76
CA ILE A 47 -8.55 16.90 0.17
C ILE A 47 -9.40 17.02 -1.08
N PRO A 48 -10.33 17.99 -1.17
CA PRO A 48 -11.25 18.10 -2.31
C PRO A 48 -10.54 18.14 -3.67
N LYS A 49 -9.35 18.74 -3.76
CA LYS A 49 -8.55 18.82 -4.99
C LYS A 49 -8.04 17.45 -5.48
N ASP A 50 -7.92 16.48 -4.58
CA ASP A 50 -7.37 15.15 -4.85
C ASP A 50 -8.48 14.12 -5.11
N ILE A 51 -9.75 14.57 -5.17
CA ILE A 51 -10.90 13.75 -5.54
C ILE A 51 -11.22 14.03 -7.01
N TYR A 52 -10.92 13.06 -7.87
CA TYR A 52 -11.17 13.17 -9.29
C TYR A 52 -11.63 11.84 -9.88
N GLU A 53 -12.27 11.93 -11.04
CA GLU A 53 -12.80 10.79 -11.78
C GLU A 53 -11.67 10.00 -12.45
N ILE A 54 -11.72 8.68 -12.34
CA ILE A 54 -10.79 7.76 -13.00
C ILE A 54 -11.49 7.21 -14.24
N ILE A 55 -10.88 7.40 -15.42
CA ILE A 55 -11.38 6.89 -16.68
C ILE A 55 -10.62 5.61 -17.02
N ILE A 56 -11.33 4.50 -17.12
CA ILE A 56 -10.76 3.20 -17.48
C ILE A 56 -10.78 3.05 -19.00
N LEU A 57 -9.90 2.20 -19.52
CA LEU A 57 -9.98 1.67 -20.88
C LEU A 57 -11.43 1.18 -21.11
N PHE A 58 -12.06 1.52 -22.24
CA PHE A 58 -13.51 1.45 -22.54
C PHE A 58 -14.37 2.66 -22.11
N GLY A 59 -13.78 3.70 -21.53
CA GLY A 59 -14.48 4.96 -21.25
C GLY A 59 -15.38 4.94 -20.02
N HIS A 60 -15.32 3.87 -19.21
CA HIS A 60 -16.00 3.83 -17.93
C HIS A 60 -15.39 4.86 -16.97
N LYS A 61 -16.27 5.61 -16.33
CA LYS A 61 -15.95 6.67 -15.40
C LYS A 61 -16.26 6.22 -13.98
N ILE A 62 -15.26 6.22 -13.10
CA ILE A 62 -15.40 5.77 -11.71
C ILE A 62 -14.94 6.88 -10.77
N MET A 63 -15.79 7.22 -9.81
CA MET A 63 -15.44 8.11 -8.71
C MET A 63 -14.88 7.30 -7.53
N PRO A 64 -13.86 7.81 -6.83
CA PRO A 64 -13.37 7.16 -5.61
C PRO A 64 -14.48 7.07 -4.56
N PRO A 65 -14.49 6.02 -3.73
CA PRO A 65 -15.50 5.85 -2.68
C PRO A 65 -15.41 6.95 -1.63
N ASN A 66 -16.52 7.19 -0.92
CA ASN A 66 -16.54 8.12 0.21
C ASN A 66 -15.51 7.73 1.26
N ALA A 67 -14.95 8.75 1.91
CA ALA A 67 -13.89 8.58 2.88
C ALA A 67 -14.26 7.60 3.99
N ARG A 68 -13.24 6.87 4.46
CA ARG A 68 -13.42 5.86 5.50
C ARG A 68 -13.28 6.53 6.88
N SER A 69 -14.17 6.19 7.80
CA SER A 69 -14.09 6.62 9.22
C SER A 69 -12.98 5.91 9.98
#